data_AF-A0A0S8I754-F1
#
_entry.id   AF-A0A0S8I754-F1
#
_cell.length_a   1.000
_cell.length_b   1.000
_cell.length_c   1.000
_cell.angle_alpha   90.00
_cell.angle_beta   90.00
_cell.angle_gamma   90.00
#
_symmetry.space_group_name_H-M   'P 1'
#
loop_
_entity.id
_entity.type
_entity.pdbx_description
1 polymer ?
#
loop_
_entity_poly.entity_id
_entity_poly.type
_entity_poly.pdbx_seq_one_letter_code
_entity_poly.pdbx_strand_id
1 'polypeptide(L)'
;MRSSYLFIISLLFFLQCGSDSDYLQEDISEKIEPYKGEFLSLEIAFGSEKYGTKDEFLLVDPLPSPFQLLVNNNGDILLVDESRIKIYEKNGIGKKILGRPGYGPGEFEDSPDIFLGPTGYLLALTSPKSTFTFYNLYDPDYNFIEKIRIQNNQRILDYVQSKVPDIKSYYVDQIIPLNKKEKLYKIEYMNIQEQKKMISVFYENNDGIIEFLNVKKPDSFSTEKYSTNTSDFGSFFLDILSGRRIVYINTDDDRHDEKTGSFYIIHIISLDTREDKQIACKFNSIEYTEDYIEDFYRSAMKPSKVKGEVMSEREKHHKALGQFLRKKKFYPSIRRMKIDGQYAIFELLESQFKNKEYILDIIDLEAGKFIKRIMSPTYLLGKTIKNSCLYGIFQEEDEFSEVRKYKIHPSVYEK
;
A
#
# COMPACT_ATOMS: atom_id res chain seq x y z
N MET A 1 -4.63 2.06 62.92
CA MET A 1 -3.66 1.59 61.91
C MET A 1 -4.39 0.81 60.80
N ARG A 2 -4.97 1.49 59.78
CA ARG A 2 -5.57 0.80 58.60
C ARG A 2 -5.97 1.74 57.44
N SER A 3 -5.44 2.97 57.38
CA SER A 3 -5.88 3.98 56.40
C SER A 3 -4.77 4.53 55.49
N SER A 4 -3.58 3.93 55.50
CA SER A 4 -2.41 4.46 54.78
C SER A 4 -2.03 3.68 53.52
N TYR A 5 -2.68 2.53 53.23
CA TYR A 5 -2.34 1.68 52.09
C TYR A 5 -3.14 1.99 50.81
N LEU A 6 -4.25 2.75 50.91
CA LEU A 6 -5.09 3.08 49.75
C LEU A 6 -4.57 4.24 48.90
N PHE A 7 -3.64 5.05 49.41
CA PHE A 7 -3.09 6.19 48.67
C PHE A 7 -1.90 5.82 47.76
N ILE A 8 -1.21 4.71 48.02
CA ILE A 8 -0.01 4.31 47.26
C ILE A 8 -0.40 3.62 45.94
N ILE A 9 -1.55 2.93 45.88
CA ILE A 9 -2.03 2.29 44.64
C ILE A 9 -2.57 3.32 43.64
N SER A 10 -3.13 4.45 44.12
CA SER A 10 -3.59 5.51 43.22
C SER A 10 -2.45 6.32 42.57
N LEU A 11 -1.25 6.34 43.17
CA LEU A 11 -0.11 7.08 42.62
C LEU A 11 0.61 6.32 41.50
N LEU A 12 0.50 4.98 41.47
CA LEU A 12 1.11 4.14 40.43
C LEU A 12 0.39 4.25 39.07
N PHE A 13 -0.89 4.64 39.05
CA PHE A 13 -1.63 4.88 37.80
C PHE A 13 -1.29 6.21 37.11
N PHE A 14 -0.69 7.18 37.81
CA PHE A 14 -0.29 8.47 37.21
C PHE A 14 1.15 8.49 36.67
N LEU A 15 1.94 7.45 36.92
CA LEU A 15 3.30 7.31 36.36
C LEU A 15 3.33 6.45 35.08
N GLN A 16 2.18 5.96 34.61
CA GLN A 16 2.01 5.32 33.31
C GLN A 16 1.36 6.24 32.26
N CYS A 17 1.41 7.56 32.46
CA CYS A 17 1.39 8.46 31.32
C CYS A 17 2.70 8.24 30.56
N GLY A 18 2.65 7.37 29.54
CA GLY A 18 3.77 7.08 28.65
C GLY A 18 4.38 8.40 28.19
N SER A 19 5.57 8.69 28.68
CA SER A 19 6.36 9.80 28.18
C SER A 19 6.57 9.58 26.69
N ASP A 20 6.47 10.65 25.91
CA ASP A 20 6.89 10.71 24.50
C ASP A 20 8.40 10.39 24.31
N SER A 21 9.04 9.68 25.24
CA SER A 21 10.46 9.33 25.27
C SER A 21 10.79 7.98 24.63
N ASP A 22 9.81 7.17 24.25
CA ASP A 22 10.06 5.80 23.78
C ASP A 22 10.30 5.72 22.26
N TYR A 23 10.48 6.86 21.58
CA TYR A 23 10.98 6.84 20.21
C TYR A 23 12.45 6.43 20.22
N LEU A 24 12.73 5.21 19.74
CA LEU A 24 14.08 4.77 19.40
C LEU A 24 14.60 5.65 18.26
N GLN A 25 15.21 6.78 18.63
CA GLN A 25 15.81 7.70 17.68
C GLN A 25 17.24 7.21 17.37
N GLU A 26 17.40 6.47 16.28
CA GLU A 26 18.72 6.21 15.70
C GLU A 26 19.17 7.47 14.95
N ASP A 27 20.35 8.00 15.29
CA ASP A 27 20.97 9.13 14.58
C ASP A 27 21.54 8.63 13.25
N ILE A 28 20.70 8.65 12.20
CA ILE A 28 21.08 8.24 10.85
C ILE A 28 21.82 9.41 10.19
N SER A 29 23.09 9.60 10.54
CA SER A 29 24.01 10.49 9.79
C SER A 29 24.69 9.73 8.63
N GLU A 30 23.99 8.76 8.03
CA GLU A 30 24.61 7.91 7.01
C GLU A 30 24.67 8.61 5.66
N LYS A 31 25.88 8.63 5.09
CA LYS A 31 26.10 9.03 3.70
C LYS A 31 25.30 8.10 2.80
N ILE A 32 24.54 8.68 1.87
CA ILE A 32 23.93 7.91 0.78
C ILE A 32 25.10 7.36 -0.05
N GLU A 33 25.40 6.07 0.11
CA GLU A 33 26.41 5.42 -0.70
C GLU A 33 25.74 4.82 -1.95
N PRO A 34 26.29 5.06 -3.16
CA PRO A 34 25.90 4.27 -4.31
C PRO A 34 26.18 2.81 -3.99
N TYR A 35 25.24 1.92 -4.28
CA TYR A 35 25.43 0.51 -4.00
C TYR A 35 26.59 -0.02 -4.86
N LYS A 36 27.69 -0.41 -4.20
CA LYS A 36 28.98 -0.75 -4.86
C LYS A 36 29.01 -2.14 -5.52
N GLY A 37 27.96 -2.95 -5.34
CA GLY A 37 27.85 -4.31 -5.90
C GLY A 37 26.75 -4.43 -6.96
N GLU A 38 26.55 -5.65 -7.47
CA GLU A 38 25.36 -5.98 -8.27
C GLU A 38 24.13 -6.01 -7.33
N PHE A 39 23.23 -5.02 -7.43
CA PHE A 39 22.03 -4.93 -6.57
C PHE A 39 21.05 -6.07 -6.86
N LEU A 40 20.91 -6.42 -8.14
CA LEU A 40 20.00 -7.43 -8.66
C LEU A 40 20.74 -8.31 -9.65
N SER A 41 20.65 -9.62 -9.47
CA SER A 41 21.12 -10.59 -10.45
C SER A 41 19.93 -11.31 -11.06
N LEU A 42 19.84 -11.37 -12.39
CA LEU A 42 18.77 -12.08 -13.07
C LEU A 42 18.88 -13.58 -12.75
N GLU A 43 17.85 -14.14 -12.13
CA GLU A 43 17.81 -15.57 -11.77
C GLU A 43 17.13 -16.38 -12.87
N ILE A 44 15.91 -15.99 -13.25
CA ILE A 44 15.13 -16.63 -14.32
C ILE A 44 14.25 -15.61 -15.06
N ALA A 45 13.87 -15.95 -16.28
CA ALA A 45 12.83 -15.29 -17.04
C ALA A 45 11.91 -16.36 -17.67
N PHE A 46 10.61 -16.10 -17.71
CA PHE A 46 9.60 -17.05 -18.21
C PHE A 46 8.32 -16.31 -18.63
N GLY A 47 7.36 -17.00 -19.25
CA GLY A 47 6.08 -16.42 -19.69
C GLY A 47 5.99 -16.16 -21.20
N SER A 48 7.13 -16.10 -21.89
CA SER A 48 7.20 -15.93 -23.35
C SER A 48 7.68 -17.20 -24.06
N GLU A 49 7.41 -17.30 -25.36
CA GLU A 49 7.86 -18.42 -26.22
C GLU A 49 9.39 -18.59 -26.20
N LYS A 50 10.13 -17.47 -26.07
CA LYS A 50 11.59 -17.39 -25.96
C LYS A 50 12.16 -18.28 -24.86
N TYR A 51 11.43 -18.46 -23.76
CA TYR A 51 11.82 -19.34 -22.64
C TYR A 51 11.08 -20.68 -22.63
N GLY A 52 10.49 -21.08 -23.76
CA GLY A 52 9.80 -22.35 -23.90
C GLY A 52 8.45 -22.42 -23.18
N THR A 53 7.89 -21.28 -22.79
CA THR A 53 6.50 -21.23 -22.30
C THR A 53 5.57 -21.49 -23.48
N LYS A 54 4.52 -22.29 -23.28
CA LYS A 54 3.60 -22.71 -24.34
C LYS A 54 2.15 -22.59 -23.90
N ASP A 55 1.28 -22.58 -24.90
CA ASP A 55 -0.17 -22.70 -24.77
C ASP A 55 -0.77 -21.64 -23.81
N GLU A 56 -1.65 -22.06 -22.92
CA GLU A 56 -2.42 -21.20 -22.01
C GLU A 56 -1.56 -20.45 -20.97
N PHE A 57 -0.26 -20.78 -20.83
CA PHE A 57 0.67 -20.10 -19.94
C PHE A 57 1.49 -19.00 -20.61
N LEU A 58 1.32 -18.74 -21.91
CA LEU A 58 1.91 -17.55 -22.55
C LEU A 58 1.32 -16.27 -21.96
N LEU A 59 2.13 -15.24 -21.74
CA LEU A 59 1.69 -13.96 -21.22
C LEU A 59 1.36 -13.00 -22.35
N VAL A 60 0.06 -12.81 -22.59
CA VAL A 60 -0.43 -12.07 -23.76
C VAL A 60 -0.52 -10.58 -23.45
N ASP A 61 -1.26 -10.23 -22.40
CA ASP A 61 -1.49 -8.83 -22.00
C ASP A 61 -1.58 -8.70 -20.46
N PRO A 62 -0.51 -9.06 -19.73
CA PRO A 62 -0.50 -8.89 -18.29
C PRO A 62 -0.40 -7.40 -17.94
N LEU A 63 -1.35 -6.87 -17.14
CA LEU A 63 -1.25 -5.45 -16.78
C LEU A 63 -0.17 -5.27 -15.71
N PRO A 64 0.72 -4.27 -15.86
CA PRO A 64 1.76 -3.96 -14.88
C PRO A 64 1.19 -3.20 -13.67
N SER A 65 0.26 -3.82 -12.94
CA SER A 65 -0.35 -3.30 -11.71
C SER A 65 0.29 -3.96 -10.48
N PRO A 66 0.49 -3.22 -9.36
CA PRO A 66 0.98 -3.81 -8.11
C PRO A 66 0.07 -4.92 -7.56
N PHE A 67 -1.19 -4.98 -7.98
CA PHE A 67 -2.16 -5.98 -7.55
C PHE A 67 -2.33 -7.13 -8.55
N GLN A 68 -1.44 -7.25 -9.54
CA GLN A 68 -1.57 -8.25 -10.60
C GLN A 68 -0.37 -9.19 -10.74
N LEU A 69 0.69 -8.99 -9.94
CA LEU A 69 1.80 -9.91 -9.80
C LEU A 69 2.11 -10.10 -8.31
N LEU A 70 1.85 -11.28 -7.76
CA LEU A 70 2.12 -11.61 -6.36
C LEU A 70 2.94 -12.90 -6.26
N VAL A 71 3.63 -13.07 -5.14
CA VAL A 71 4.40 -14.28 -4.84
C VAL A 71 4.09 -14.74 -3.42
N ASN A 72 3.80 -16.02 -3.25
CA ASN A 72 3.50 -16.59 -1.93
C ASN A 72 4.78 -17.02 -1.18
N ASN A 73 4.63 -17.40 0.09
CA ASN A 73 5.77 -17.86 0.91
C ASN A 73 6.37 -19.20 0.44
N ASN A 74 5.64 -19.97 -0.39
CA ASN A 74 6.13 -21.21 -1.02
C ASN A 74 6.87 -20.94 -2.34
N GLY A 75 6.86 -19.69 -2.83
CA GLY A 75 7.50 -19.28 -4.06
C GLY A 75 6.65 -19.47 -5.33
N ASP A 76 5.36 -19.79 -5.21
CA ASP A 76 4.46 -19.73 -6.37
C ASP A 76 4.30 -18.27 -6.80
N ILE A 77 4.31 -18.05 -8.11
CA ILE A 77 4.21 -16.74 -8.76
C ILE A 77 2.83 -16.65 -9.40
N LEU A 78 2.02 -15.71 -8.93
CA LEU A 78 0.65 -15.50 -9.37
C LEU A 78 0.58 -14.23 -10.20
N LEU A 79 0.01 -14.33 -11.39
CA LEU A 79 -0.12 -13.22 -12.31
C LEU A 79 -1.53 -13.18 -12.90
N VAL A 80 -2.08 -11.98 -13.04
CA VAL A 80 -3.34 -11.76 -13.77
C VAL A 80 -3.04 -11.50 -15.25
N ASP A 81 -3.66 -12.29 -16.12
CA ASP A 81 -3.54 -12.16 -17.57
C ASP A 81 -4.84 -12.60 -18.23
N GLU A 82 -5.37 -11.79 -19.15
CA GLU A 82 -6.61 -12.07 -19.89
C GLU A 82 -7.82 -12.49 -19.01
N SER A 83 -8.07 -11.79 -17.90
CA SER A 83 -9.13 -12.16 -16.93
C SER A 83 -8.99 -13.59 -16.40
N ARG A 84 -7.75 -14.05 -16.21
CA ARG A 84 -7.40 -15.30 -15.53
C ARG A 84 -6.27 -15.04 -14.56
N ILE A 85 -6.10 -15.93 -13.59
CA ILE A 85 -4.93 -15.92 -12.70
C ILE A 85 -4.05 -17.10 -13.09
N LYS A 86 -2.92 -16.82 -13.73
CA LYS A 86 -1.91 -17.81 -14.09
C LYS A 86 -0.94 -17.99 -12.93
N ILE A 87 -0.74 -19.22 -12.50
CA ILE A 87 0.11 -19.59 -11.38
C ILE A 87 1.29 -20.38 -11.93
N TYR A 88 2.49 -19.93 -11.61
CA TYR A 88 3.74 -20.59 -11.95
C TYR A 88 4.43 -21.07 -10.67
N GLU A 89 5.18 -22.16 -10.77
CA GLU A 89 6.11 -22.57 -9.74
C GLU A 89 7.28 -21.57 -9.64
N LYS A 90 8.07 -21.67 -8.57
CA LYS A 90 9.25 -20.80 -8.31
C LYS A 90 10.31 -20.78 -9.42
N ASN A 91 10.29 -21.77 -10.31
CA ASN A 91 11.19 -21.95 -11.45
C ASN A 91 10.59 -21.46 -12.78
N GLY A 92 9.38 -20.87 -12.76
CA GLY A 92 8.70 -20.35 -13.94
C GLY A 92 7.89 -21.38 -14.73
N ILE A 93 7.74 -22.62 -14.23
CA ILE A 93 6.90 -23.64 -14.88
C ILE A 93 5.43 -23.38 -14.56
N GLY A 94 4.56 -23.42 -15.57
CA GLY A 94 3.12 -23.28 -15.39
C GLY A 94 2.54 -24.37 -14.48
N LYS A 95 1.84 -23.96 -13.42
CA LYS A 95 1.29 -24.82 -12.37
C LYS A 95 -0.22 -24.99 -12.48
N LYS A 96 -0.95 -23.87 -12.57
CA LYS A 96 -2.42 -23.85 -12.57
C LYS A 96 -2.94 -22.54 -13.17
N ILE A 97 -4.15 -22.56 -13.73
CA ILE A 97 -4.88 -21.37 -14.14
C ILE A 97 -6.20 -21.32 -13.38
N LEU A 98 -6.52 -20.17 -12.79
CA LEU A 98 -7.80 -19.93 -12.12
C LEU A 98 -8.68 -19.01 -12.92
N GLY A 99 -9.96 -19.36 -12.94
CA GLY A 99 -11.02 -18.58 -13.56
C GLY A 99 -10.96 -18.53 -15.08
N ARG A 100 -11.92 -17.80 -15.60
CA ARG A 100 -12.15 -17.49 -17.02
C ARG A 100 -13.12 -16.31 -17.10
N PRO A 101 -13.26 -15.68 -18.28
CA PRO A 101 -14.31 -14.68 -18.50
C PRO A 101 -15.70 -15.23 -18.14
N GLY A 102 -16.44 -14.55 -17.26
CA GLY A 102 -17.80 -14.92 -16.89
C GLY A 102 -18.27 -14.46 -15.51
N TYR A 103 -19.52 -14.80 -15.18
CA TYR A 103 -20.18 -14.38 -13.94
C TYR A 103 -20.33 -15.50 -12.90
N GLY A 104 -20.04 -16.75 -13.28
CA GLY A 104 -20.18 -17.92 -12.42
C GLY A 104 -19.20 -17.96 -11.24
N PRO A 105 -19.32 -18.99 -10.37
CA PRO A 105 -18.36 -19.24 -9.30
C PRO A 105 -16.93 -19.43 -9.85
N GLY A 106 -15.97 -18.65 -9.35
CA GLY A 106 -14.57 -18.68 -9.81
C GLY A 106 -14.31 -17.94 -11.14
N GLU A 107 -15.33 -17.41 -11.80
CA GLU A 107 -15.20 -16.64 -13.04
C GLU A 107 -15.07 -15.13 -12.77
N PHE A 108 -14.47 -14.43 -13.73
CA PHE A 108 -14.17 -13.00 -13.66
C PHE A 108 -14.80 -12.27 -14.85
N GLU A 109 -15.51 -11.18 -14.59
CA GLU A 109 -16.08 -10.32 -15.65
C GLU A 109 -14.98 -9.47 -16.31
N ASP A 110 -14.08 -8.94 -15.47
CA ASP A 110 -12.91 -8.15 -15.82
C ASP A 110 -11.67 -8.74 -15.14
N SER A 111 -10.47 -8.27 -15.54
CA SER A 111 -9.22 -8.59 -14.85
C SER A 111 -9.30 -8.25 -13.36
N PRO A 112 -9.21 -9.24 -12.46
CA PRO A 112 -9.30 -8.99 -11.03
C PRO A 112 -8.02 -8.36 -10.49
N ASP A 113 -8.14 -7.59 -9.41
CA ASP A 113 -7.02 -7.33 -8.51
C ASP A 113 -6.88 -8.54 -7.58
N ILE A 114 -5.66 -9.04 -7.39
CA ILE A 114 -5.38 -10.18 -6.51
C ILE A 114 -4.74 -9.73 -5.19
N PHE A 115 -5.13 -10.39 -4.11
CA PHE A 115 -4.62 -10.18 -2.77
C PHE A 115 -4.31 -11.52 -2.13
N LEU A 116 -3.14 -11.61 -1.50
CA LEU A 116 -2.64 -12.86 -0.93
C LEU A 116 -2.42 -12.70 0.57
N GLY A 117 -2.98 -13.63 1.33
CA GLY A 117 -2.78 -13.74 2.77
C GLY A 117 -1.44 -14.35 3.17
N PRO A 118 -0.99 -14.14 4.42
CA PRO A 118 0.22 -14.78 4.94
C PRO A 118 0.07 -16.31 5.06
N THR A 119 -1.15 -16.82 5.08
CA THR A 119 -1.52 -18.23 5.15
C THR A 119 -1.71 -18.88 3.77
N GLY A 120 -1.51 -18.13 2.68
CA GLY A 120 -1.64 -18.63 1.31
C GLY A 120 -3.05 -18.54 0.72
N TYR A 121 -4.06 -18.12 1.49
CA TYR A 121 -5.38 -17.83 0.93
C TYR A 121 -5.28 -16.70 -0.10
N LEU A 122 -5.93 -16.89 -1.24
CA LEU A 122 -5.94 -15.94 -2.35
C LEU A 122 -7.35 -15.36 -2.50
N LEU A 123 -7.43 -14.05 -2.62
CA LEU A 123 -8.65 -13.34 -2.94
C LEU A 123 -8.48 -12.60 -4.25
N ALA A 124 -9.43 -12.76 -5.16
CA ALA A 124 -9.47 -12.09 -6.46
C ALA A 124 -10.69 -11.18 -6.52
N LEU A 125 -10.47 -9.87 -6.54
CA LEU A 125 -11.46 -8.80 -6.49
C LEU A 125 -11.73 -8.27 -7.90
N THR A 126 -12.93 -8.50 -8.43
CA THR A 126 -13.32 -8.00 -9.75
C THR A 126 -13.91 -6.60 -9.64
N SER A 127 -13.35 -5.69 -10.43
CA SER A 127 -13.68 -4.27 -10.64
C SER A 127 -14.47 -3.59 -9.51
N PRO A 128 -13.82 -2.75 -8.71
CA PRO A 128 -14.50 -1.88 -7.77
C PRO A 128 -15.12 -0.63 -8.43
N LYS A 129 -15.04 -0.50 -9.76
CA LYS A 129 -15.68 0.56 -10.56
C LYS A 129 -17.08 0.18 -11.08
N SER A 130 -17.47 -1.09 -10.97
CA SER A 130 -18.83 -1.52 -11.28
C SER A 130 -19.73 -1.35 -10.04
N THR A 131 -21.04 -1.25 -10.25
CA THR A 131 -22.06 -1.29 -9.18
C THR A 131 -22.13 -2.64 -8.45
N PHE A 132 -21.33 -3.62 -8.89
CA PHE A 132 -21.32 -4.99 -8.40
C PHE A 132 -19.88 -5.46 -8.17
N THR A 133 -19.33 -5.14 -6.99
CA THR A 133 -17.98 -5.59 -6.63
C THR A 133 -18.07 -6.99 -6.05
N PHE A 134 -17.42 -7.95 -6.71
CA PHE A 134 -17.34 -9.33 -6.24
C PHE A 134 -15.92 -9.66 -5.86
N TYR A 135 -15.76 -10.56 -4.91
CA TYR A 135 -14.51 -11.31 -4.76
C TYR A 135 -14.74 -12.80 -4.88
N ASN A 136 -13.75 -13.50 -5.45
CA ASN A 136 -13.61 -14.94 -5.37
C ASN A 136 -12.51 -15.26 -4.33
N LEU A 137 -12.78 -16.17 -3.41
CA LEU A 137 -11.83 -16.64 -2.41
C LEU A 137 -11.37 -18.06 -2.75
N TYR A 138 -10.07 -18.30 -2.63
CA TYR A 138 -9.43 -19.58 -2.87
C TYR A 138 -8.63 -20.02 -1.63
N ASP A 139 -8.57 -21.33 -1.39
CA ASP A 139 -7.70 -21.90 -0.36
C ASP A 139 -6.21 -21.87 -0.78
N PRO A 140 -5.28 -22.24 0.11
CA PRO A 140 -3.84 -22.26 -0.22
C PRO A 140 -3.43 -23.22 -1.35
N ASP A 141 -4.27 -24.20 -1.70
CA ASP A 141 -4.09 -25.11 -2.84
C ASP A 141 -4.82 -24.60 -4.10
N TYR A 142 -5.30 -23.36 -4.03
CA TYR A 142 -6.03 -22.65 -5.07
C TYR A 142 -7.35 -23.30 -5.47
N ASN A 143 -8.01 -24.00 -4.54
CA ASN A 143 -9.37 -24.48 -4.76
C ASN A 143 -10.35 -23.35 -4.46
N PHE A 144 -11.35 -23.20 -5.33
CA PHE A 144 -12.40 -22.21 -5.15
C PHE A 144 -13.20 -22.51 -3.87
N ILE A 145 -13.38 -21.50 -3.02
CA ILE A 145 -14.18 -21.58 -1.79
C ILE A 145 -15.54 -20.92 -2.01
N GLU A 146 -15.53 -19.63 -2.36
CA GLU A 146 -16.74 -18.81 -2.41
C GLU A 146 -16.58 -17.61 -3.34
N LYS A 147 -17.72 -17.12 -3.84
CA LYS A 147 -17.85 -15.85 -4.56
C LYS A 147 -18.85 -14.98 -3.83
N ILE A 148 -18.43 -13.81 -3.37
CA ILE A 148 -19.26 -12.92 -2.57
C ILE A 148 -19.34 -11.56 -3.25
N ARG A 149 -20.57 -11.05 -3.38
CA ARG A 149 -20.82 -9.65 -3.69
C ARG A 149 -20.60 -8.82 -2.42
N ILE A 150 -19.66 -7.88 -2.44
CA ILE A 150 -19.31 -7.07 -1.27
C ILE A 150 -20.51 -6.27 -0.77
N GLN A 151 -21.34 -5.75 -1.69
CA GLN A 151 -22.57 -5.04 -1.35
C GLN A 151 -23.64 -5.95 -0.71
N ASN A 152 -23.44 -7.26 -0.67
CA ASN A 152 -24.31 -8.19 0.06
C ASN A 152 -23.66 -8.66 1.38
N ASN A 153 -22.43 -8.23 1.69
CA ASN A 153 -21.83 -8.52 3.00
C ASN A 153 -22.45 -7.57 4.04
N GLN A 154 -23.55 -8.03 4.64
CA GLN A 154 -24.31 -7.25 5.60
C GLN A 154 -23.46 -6.80 6.80
N ARG A 155 -22.48 -7.61 7.23
CA ARG A 155 -21.61 -7.25 8.38
C ARG A 155 -20.81 -5.97 8.10
N ILE A 156 -20.18 -5.90 6.92
CA ILE A 156 -19.38 -4.73 6.52
C ILE A 156 -20.29 -3.53 6.32
N LEU A 157 -21.43 -3.72 5.65
CA LEU A 157 -22.41 -2.65 5.43
C LEU A 157 -22.93 -2.07 6.74
N ASP A 158 -23.41 -2.93 7.64
CA ASP A 158 -23.92 -2.54 8.96
C ASP A 158 -22.85 -1.77 9.74
N TYR A 159 -21.61 -2.28 9.73
CA TYR A 159 -20.51 -1.63 10.42
C TYR A 159 -20.23 -0.24 9.85
N VAL A 160 -20.03 -0.14 8.54
CA VAL A 160 -19.68 1.13 7.88
C VAL A 160 -20.81 2.16 8.05
N GLN A 161 -22.07 1.75 7.92
CA GLN A 161 -23.23 2.62 8.15
C GLN A 161 -23.37 3.05 9.62
N SER A 162 -23.01 2.18 10.57
CA SER A 162 -23.04 2.53 12.00
C SER A 162 -21.97 3.56 12.40
N LYS A 163 -20.82 3.56 11.72
CA LYS A 163 -19.71 4.48 11.98
C LYS A 163 -19.82 5.79 11.22
N VAL A 164 -20.39 5.75 10.03
CA VAL A 164 -20.57 6.91 9.16
C VAL A 164 -22.05 6.96 8.76
N PRO A 165 -22.93 7.41 9.67
CA PRO A 165 -24.32 7.69 9.31
C PRO A 165 -24.31 8.62 8.09
N ASP A 166 -25.12 8.30 7.08
CA ASP A 166 -25.21 9.01 5.80
C ASP A 166 -24.13 8.70 4.74
N ILE A 167 -23.32 7.66 4.92
CA ILE A 167 -22.39 7.22 3.87
C ILE A 167 -23.14 6.88 2.57
N LYS A 168 -22.95 7.70 1.53
CA LYS A 168 -23.59 7.50 0.21
C LYS A 168 -22.90 6.42 -0.61
N SER A 169 -21.58 6.33 -0.50
CA SER A 169 -20.75 5.35 -1.18
C SER A 169 -19.45 5.14 -0.43
N TYR A 170 -18.95 3.92 -0.53
CA TYR A 170 -17.60 3.54 -0.12
C TYR A 170 -16.99 2.66 -1.20
N TYR A 171 -15.68 2.58 -1.19
CA TYR A 171 -14.87 1.83 -2.12
C TYR A 171 -13.97 0.90 -1.31
N VAL A 172 -13.99 -0.39 -1.61
CA VAL A 172 -13.06 -1.35 -0.99
C VAL A 172 -11.81 -1.38 -1.84
N ASP A 173 -10.73 -0.80 -1.33
CA ASP A 173 -9.45 -0.67 -2.02
C ASP A 173 -8.63 -1.95 -1.93
N GLN A 174 -8.66 -2.63 -0.78
CA GLN A 174 -7.88 -3.84 -0.53
C GLN A 174 -8.64 -4.80 0.39
N ILE A 175 -8.54 -6.11 0.10
CA ILE A 175 -9.02 -7.16 1.00
C ILE A 175 -7.92 -8.22 1.16
N ILE A 176 -7.29 -8.30 2.33
CA ILE A 176 -6.25 -9.30 2.62
C ILE A 176 -6.89 -10.47 3.38
N PRO A 177 -7.03 -11.66 2.77
CA PRO A 177 -7.57 -12.83 3.47
C PRO A 177 -6.53 -13.38 4.46
N LEU A 178 -6.86 -13.45 5.75
CA LEU A 178 -5.98 -14.08 6.74
C LEU A 178 -6.21 -15.59 6.81
N ASN A 179 -7.43 -16.02 6.54
CA ASN A 179 -7.85 -17.39 6.29
C ASN A 179 -9.26 -17.38 5.67
N LYS A 180 -9.96 -18.52 5.72
CA LYS A 180 -11.33 -18.64 5.22
C LYS A 180 -12.30 -17.61 5.82
N LYS A 181 -12.20 -17.33 7.11
CA LYS A 181 -13.18 -16.52 7.86
C LYS A 181 -12.68 -15.13 8.24
N GLU A 182 -11.37 -14.96 8.33
CA GLU A 182 -10.74 -13.72 8.77
C GLU A 182 -10.20 -12.93 7.58
N LYS A 183 -10.50 -11.63 7.54
CA LYS A 183 -10.14 -10.74 6.43
C LYS A 183 -9.82 -9.34 6.95
N LEU A 184 -8.81 -8.69 6.37
CA LEU A 184 -8.56 -7.26 6.55
C LEU A 184 -9.13 -6.50 5.36
N TYR A 185 -9.78 -5.37 5.63
CA TYR A 185 -10.35 -4.49 4.63
C TYR A 185 -9.70 -3.12 4.73
N LYS A 186 -9.28 -2.55 3.60
CA LYS A 186 -9.00 -1.12 3.46
C LYS A 186 -10.15 -0.51 2.68
N ILE A 187 -10.89 0.39 3.32
CA ILE A 187 -12.07 1.03 2.74
C ILE A 187 -11.84 2.53 2.64
N GLU A 188 -12.11 3.09 1.46
CA GLU A 188 -12.13 4.53 1.23
C GLU A 188 -13.56 5.03 1.15
N TYR A 189 -13.82 6.19 1.75
CA TYR A 189 -15.15 6.81 1.67
C TYR A 189 -15.08 8.32 1.81
N MET A 190 -16.17 9.01 1.48
CA MET A 190 -16.32 10.45 1.70
C MET A 190 -17.08 10.67 3.01
N ASN A 191 -16.45 11.33 3.99
CA ASN A 191 -17.15 11.88 5.14
C ASN A 191 -17.85 13.18 4.69
N ILE A 192 -19.17 13.14 4.63
CA ILE A 192 -19.99 14.26 4.11
C ILE A 192 -19.93 15.47 5.05
N GLN A 193 -19.90 15.23 6.37
CA GLN A 193 -19.88 16.32 7.37
C GLN A 193 -18.57 17.11 7.28
N GLU A 194 -17.45 16.41 7.07
CA GLU A 194 -16.14 17.03 6.95
C GLU A 194 -15.76 17.41 5.52
N GLN A 195 -16.51 16.94 4.52
CA GLN A 195 -16.16 17.00 3.10
C GLN A 195 -14.75 16.48 2.80
N LYS A 196 -14.36 15.40 3.48
CA LYS A 196 -13.03 14.78 3.35
C LYS A 196 -13.14 13.32 2.95
N LYS A 197 -12.20 12.89 2.12
CA LYS A 197 -11.98 11.45 1.90
C LYS A 197 -11.27 10.87 3.11
N MET A 198 -11.74 9.72 3.53
CA MET A 198 -11.23 8.95 4.67
C MET A 198 -10.77 7.59 4.18
N ILE A 199 -9.84 7.00 4.93
CA ILE A 199 -9.45 5.59 4.85
C ILE A 199 -9.76 4.97 6.20
N SER A 200 -10.48 3.85 6.21
CA SER A 200 -10.59 2.98 7.36
C SER A 200 -9.97 1.62 7.09
N VAL A 201 -9.32 1.05 8.10
CA VAL A 201 -8.83 -0.33 8.10
C VAL A 201 -9.63 -1.15 9.09
N PHE A 202 -10.33 -2.16 8.57
CA PHE A 202 -11.16 -3.07 9.35
C PHE A 202 -10.59 -4.47 9.36
N TYR A 203 -10.83 -5.17 10.45
CA TYR A 203 -10.53 -6.58 10.60
C TYR A 203 -11.82 -7.32 10.92
N GLU A 204 -12.23 -8.16 9.99
CA GLU A 204 -13.34 -9.08 10.14
C GLU A 204 -12.83 -10.40 10.71
N ASN A 205 -13.47 -10.87 11.78
CA ASN A 205 -13.24 -12.18 12.36
C ASN A 205 -14.56 -12.89 12.71
N ASN A 206 -14.46 -13.99 13.46
CA ASN A 206 -15.64 -14.76 13.88
C ASN A 206 -16.58 -13.96 14.78
N ASP A 207 -16.04 -13.06 15.60
CA ASP A 207 -16.80 -12.35 16.63
C ASP A 207 -17.43 -11.05 16.10
N GLY A 208 -16.83 -10.43 15.08
CA GLY A 208 -17.32 -9.16 14.57
C GLY A 208 -16.38 -8.50 13.58
N ILE A 209 -16.59 -7.19 13.44
CA ILE A 209 -15.69 -6.28 12.74
C ILE A 209 -15.07 -5.35 13.77
N ILE A 210 -13.75 -5.21 13.69
CA ILE A 210 -12.94 -4.32 14.53
C ILE A 210 -12.31 -3.28 13.61
N GLU A 211 -12.48 -2.00 13.92
CA GLU A 211 -11.73 -0.92 13.27
C GLU A 211 -10.40 -0.70 13.97
N PHE A 212 -9.33 -0.80 13.18
CA PHE A 212 -7.98 -0.50 13.62
C PHE A 212 -7.62 0.95 13.38
N LEU A 213 -8.02 1.49 12.23
CA LEU A 213 -7.61 2.82 11.78
C LEU A 213 -8.77 3.52 11.10
N ASN A 214 -8.86 4.82 11.30
CA ASN A 214 -9.74 5.73 10.58
C ASN A 214 -9.02 7.08 10.44
N VAL A 215 -8.48 7.35 9.26
CA VAL A 215 -7.62 8.49 8.99
C VAL A 215 -8.09 9.25 7.77
N LYS A 216 -7.76 10.54 7.70
CA LYS A 216 -7.94 11.31 6.47
C LYS A 216 -7.10 10.70 5.37
N LYS A 217 -7.63 10.60 4.15
CA LYS A 217 -6.88 10.14 2.99
C LYS A 217 -5.78 11.16 2.63
N PRO A 218 -4.49 10.82 2.73
CA PRO A 218 -3.39 11.79 2.65
C PRO A 218 -3.14 12.32 1.23
N ASP A 219 -3.48 11.54 0.21
CA ASP A 219 -3.31 11.90 -1.21
C ASP A 219 -4.40 12.86 -1.75
N SER A 220 -5.28 13.35 -0.87
CA SER A 220 -6.53 14.01 -1.27
C SER A 220 -6.72 15.40 -0.69
N PHE A 221 -7.21 16.29 -1.54
CA PHE A 221 -7.70 17.61 -1.19
C PHE A 221 -9.10 17.80 -1.76
N SER A 222 -10.02 18.37 -1.00
CA SER A 222 -11.41 18.53 -1.43
C SER A 222 -11.98 19.86 -0.94
N THR A 223 -12.78 20.47 -1.81
CA THR A 223 -13.71 21.55 -1.51
C THR A 223 -15.13 21.03 -1.78
N GLU A 224 -16.16 21.83 -1.50
CA GLU A 224 -17.56 21.43 -1.66
C GLU A 224 -17.89 20.85 -3.04
N LYS A 225 -17.32 21.40 -4.12
CA LYS A 225 -17.63 21.00 -5.51
C LYS A 225 -16.56 20.14 -6.19
N TYR A 226 -15.33 20.12 -5.68
CA TYR A 226 -14.19 19.51 -6.38
C TYR A 226 -13.26 18.75 -5.44
N SER A 227 -12.68 17.68 -5.97
CA SER A 227 -11.64 16.90 -5.30
C SER A 227 -10.44 16.74 -6.24
N THR A 228 -9.24 17.00 -5.73
CA THR A 228 -7.98 16.69 -6.38
C THR A 228 -7.30 15.57 -5.60
N ASN A 229 -6.82 14.53 -6.29
CA ASN A 229 -6.02 13.48 -5.67
C ASN A 229 -4.71 13.33 -6.44
N THR A 230 -3.60 13.31 -5.73
CA THR A 230 -2.26 13.07 -6.29
C THR A 230 -1.36 12.50 -5.21
N SER A 231 -0.47 11.59 -5.59
CA SER A 231 0.55 11.03 -4.70
C SER A 231 1.47 12.10 -4.12
N ASP A 232 1.55 13.26 -4.77
CA ASP A 232 2.39 14.37 -4.31
C ASP A 232 1.84 15.00 -3.02
N PHE A 233 0.56 14.78 -2.68
CA PHE A 233 -0.01 15.23 -1.41
C PHE A 233 0.28 14.26 -0.28
N GLY A 234 0.58 13.00 -0.58
CA GLY A 234 0.74 11.97 0.42
C GLY A 234 0.29 10.61 -0.09
N SER A 235 0.43 9.60 0.76
CA SER A 235 0.02 8.23 0.47
C SER A 235 -0.23 7.45 1.75
N PHE A 236 -1.09 6.44 1.65
CA PHE A 236 -1.35 5.48 2.70
C PHE A 236 -0.99 4.08 2.22
N PHE A 237 -0.02 3.46 2.86
CA PHE A 237 0.47 2.12 2.53
C PHE A 237 0.06 1.16 3.63
N LEU A 238 -0.42 -0.02 3.27
CA LEU A 238 -0.83 -1.08 4.19
C LEU A 238 -0.37 -2.43 3.65
N ASP A 239 0.20 -3.25 4.52
CA ASP A 239 0.55 -4.64 4.22
C ASP A 239 0.48 -5.49 5.50
N ILE A 240 0.69 -6.79 5.35
CA ILE A 240 0.63 -7.78 6.43
C ILE A 240 1.99 -8.43 6.67
N LEU A 241 2.34 -8.57 7.94
CA LEU A 241 3.52 -9.28 8.41
C LEU A 241 3.16 -10.67 8.94
N SER A 242 4.18 -11.50 9.12
CA SER A 242 4.06 -12.73 9.91
C SER A 242 3.63 -12.44 11.35
N GLY A 243 3.01 -13.42 12.00
CA GLY A 243 2.56 -13.29 13.38
C GLY A 243 1.30 -12.45 13.56
N ARG A 244 0.44 -12.36 12.53
CA ARG A 244 -0.85 -11.63 12.58
C ARG A 244 -0.67 -10.16 12.97
N ARG A 245 0.24 -9.48 12.26
CA ARG A 245 0.51 -8.05 12.44
C ARG A 245 0.29 -7.31 11.13
N ILE A 246 -0.20 -6.10 11.18
CA ILE A 246 -0.24 -5.20 10.03
C ILE A 246 0.88 -4.18 10.14
N VAL A 247 1.39 -3.76 8.99
CA VAL A 247 2.30 -2.62 8.89
C VAL A 247 1.64 -1.57 8.02
N TYR A 248 1.67 -0.32 8.46
CA TYR A 248 1.20 0.79 7.64
C TYR A 248 2.06 2.04 7.79
N ILE A 249 1.98 2.89 6.77
CA ILE A 249 2.49 4.25 6.78
C ILE A 249 1.37 5.17 6.29
N ASN A 250 1.15 6.23 7.03
CA ASN A 250 0.34 7.37 6.62
C ASN A 250 1.23 8.61 6.58
N THR A 251 1.50 9.15 5.39
CA THR A 251 2.43 10.28 5.25
C THR A 251 1.90 11.59 5.84
N ASP A 252 0.63 11.66 6.26
CA ASP A 252 0.12 12.78 7.06
C ASP A 252 0.64 12.74 8.52
N ASP A 253 1.22 11.61 8.96
CA ASP A 253 1.86 11.45 10.27
C ASP A 253 3.36 11.82 10.25
N ASP A 254 3.90 12.22 9.08
CA ASP A 254 5.25 12.74 8.93
C ASP A 254 5.45 13.94 9.87
N ARG A 255 6.57 13.93 10.61
CA ARG A 255 6.92 14.98 11.57
C ARG A 255 8.07 15.81 11.01
N HIS A 256 7.97 17.13 11.17
CA HIS A 256 8.99 18.07 10.74
C HIS A 256 9.34 19.00 11.91
N ASP A 257 10.59 18.94 12.34
CA ASP A 257 11.12 19.80 13.40
C ASP A 257 12.43 20.44 12.94
N GLU A 258 12.55 21.75 13.13
CA GLU A 258 13.69 22.52 12.63
C GLU A 258 15.02 22.11 13.28
N LYS A 259 15.00 21.54 14.49
CA LYS A 259 16.21 21.18 15.24
C LYS A 259 16.63 19.72 15.02
N THR A 260 15.66 18.82 14.97
CA THR A 260 15.87 17.37 14.94
C THR A 260 15.72 16.77 13.54
N GLY A 261 15.06 17.48 12.63
CA GLY A 261 14.86 17.09 11.24
C GLY A 261 13.46 16.56 10.96
N SER A 262 13.34 15.82 9.84
CA SER A 262 12.08 15.27 9.35
C SER A 262 12.05 13.76 9.52
N PHE A 263 10.92 13.22 9.98
CA PHE A 263 10.75 11.81 10.30
C PHE A 263 9.45 11.27 9.73
N TYR A 264 9.49 10.10 9.11
CA TYR A 264 8.30 9.32 8.81
C TYR A 264 8.11 8.23 9.86
N ILE A 265 6.85 7.87 10.12
CA ILE A 265 6.49 6.93 11.17
C ILE A 265 5.94 5.64 10.52
N ILE A 266 6.55 4.52 10.89
CA ILE A 266 6.09 3.17 10.55
C ILE A 266 5.31 2.64 11.74
N HIS A 267 4.08 2.23 11.51
CA HIS A 267 3.24 1.62 12.53
C HIS A 267 3.17 0.11 12.30
N ILE A 268 3.36 -0.66 13.36
CA ILE A 268 3.22 -2.12 13.37
C ILE A 268 2.19 -2.49 14.43
N ILE A 269 1.01 -2.89 13.99
CA ILE A 269 -0.11 -3.22 14.88
C ILE A 269 -0.33 -4.72 14.95
N SER A 270 -0.35 -5.27 16.16
CA SER A 270 -0.78 -6.65 16.41
C SER A 270 -2.30 -6.80 16.27
N LEU A 271 -2.76 -7.76 15.46
CA LEU A 271 -4.19 -8.02 15.32
C LEU A 271 -4.81 -8.63 16.58
N ASP A 272 -3.99 -9.32 17.38
CA ASP A 272 -4.43 -10.05 18.56
C ASP A 272 -4.42 -9.17 19.81
N THR A 273 -3.38 -8.35 20.00
CA THR A 273 -3.21 -7.51 21.20
C THR A 273 -3.59 -6.05 20.98
N ARG A 274 -3.66 -5.60 19.71
CA ARG A 274 -3.87 -4.20 19.30
C ARG A 274 -2.75 -3.24 19.73
N GLU A 275 -1.63 -3.76 20.19
CA GLU A 275 -0.45 -2.96 20.47
C GLU A 275 0.08 -2.35 19.17
N ASP A 276 0.32 -1.03 19.17
CA ASP A 276 0.93 -0.27 18.08
C ASP A 276 2.38 0.05 18.42
N LYS A 277 3.31 -0.62 17.74
CA LYS A 277 4.74 -0.33 17.80
C LYS A 277 5.08 0.66 16.69
N GLN A 278 5.67 1.79 17.07
CA GLN A 278 6.09 2.82 16.13
C GLN A 278 7.61 2.82 15.92
N ILE A 279 8.04 2.98 14.68
CA ILE A 279 9.45 3.18 14.30
C ILE A 279 9.54 4.54 13.58
N ALA A 280 10.37 5.44 14.10
CA ALA A 280 10.59 6.74 13.50
C ALA A 280 11.87 6.72 12.65
N CYS A 281 11.78 7.15 11.40
CA CYS A 281 12.89 7.09 10.46
C CYS A 281 13.14 8.47 9.85
N LYS A 282 14.40 8.92 9.91
CA LYS A 282 14.80 10.25 9.44
C LYS A 282 14.85 10.30 7.91
N PHE A 283 14.35 11.36 7.31
CA PHE A 283 14.41 11.61 5.87
C PHE A 283 14.73 13.08 5.55
N ASN A 284 15.15 13.34 4.32
CA ASN A 284 15.34 14.70 3.82
C ASN A 284 14.00 15.22 3.29
N SER A 285 13.39 16.16 4.01
CA SER A 285 12.17 16.81 3.53
C SER A 285 12.46 17.75 2.37
N ILE A 286 11.54 17.78 1.41
CA ILE A 286 11.60 18.66 0.24
C ILE A 286 10.43 19.63 0.35
N GLU A 287 10.71 20.93 0.28
CA GLU A 287 9.66 21.94 0.30
C GLU A 287 8.96 22.03 -1.07
N TYR A 288 7.65 22.28 -1.06
CA TYR A 288 6.95 22.66 -2.28
C TYR A 288 7.48 24.02 -2.77
N THR A 289 7.90 24.09 -4.03
CA THR A 289 8.31 25.35 -4.64
C THR A 289 7.08 26.17 -5.06
N GLU A 290 7.19 27.49 -5.03
CA GLU A 290 6.12 28.35 -5.55
C GLU A 290 5.86 28.09 -7.04
N ASP A 291 6.90 27.80 -7.83
CA ASP A 291 6.73 27.44 -9.25
C ASP A 291 5.87 26.19 -9.44
N TYR A 292 6.08 25.14 -8.63
CA TYR A 292 5.25 23.94 -8.67
C TYR A 292 3.79 24.25 -8.28
N ILE A 293 3.60 25.06 -7.24
CA ILE A 293 2.27 25.48 -6.79
C ILE A 293 1.57 26.27 -7.91
N GLU A 294 2.25 27.23 -8.54
CA GLU A 294 1.74 28.02 -9.66
C GLU A 294 1.47 27.18 -10.92
N ASP A 295 2.26 26.14 -11.19
CA ASP A 295 2.00 25.21 -12.29
C ASP A 295 0.71 24.41 -12.10
N PHE A 296 0.34 24.08 -10.84
CA PHE A 296 -0.99 23.52 -10.54
C PHE A 296 -2.12 24.51 -10.89
N TYR A 297 -1.94 25.81 -10.63
CA TYR A 297 -2.90 26.82 -11.06
C TYR A 297 -2.98 26.93 -12.58
N ARG A 298 -1.84 26.99 -13.27
CA ARG A 298 -1.80 27.16 -14.74
C ARG A 298 -2.39 25.97 -15.47
N SER A 299 -2.03 24.75 -15.05
CA SER A 299 -2.53 23.50 -15.66
C SER A 299 -4.04 23.39 -15.51
N ALA A 300 -4.57 23.85 -14.38
CA ALA A 300 -6.00 23.93 -14.13
C ALA A 300 -6.73 25.02 -14.91
N MET A 301 -6.09 26.17 -15.10
CA MET A 301 -6.67 27.33 -15.78
C MET A 301 -6.50 27.29 -17.30
N LYS A 302 -5.93 26.21 -17.86
CA LYS A 302 -5.89 26.00 -19.32
C LYS A 302 -7.30 26.22 -19.88
N PRO A 303 -7.47 27.00 -20.97
CA PRO A 303 -8.76 27.47 -21.44
C PRO A 303 -9.67 26.30 -21.80
N SER A 304 -10.45 25.87 -20.82
CA SER A 304 -11.53 24.92 -21.03
C SER A 304 -12.69 25.69 -21.66
N LYS A 305 -13.47 25.05 -22.53
CA LYS A 305 -14.68 25.65 -23.12
C LYS A 305 -15.76 26.01 -22.08
N VAL A 306 -15.52 25.72 -20.80
CA VAL A 306 -16.41 25.97 -19.68
C VAL A 306 -16.35 27.45 -19.31
N LYS A 307 -17.48 28.15 -19.46
CA LYS A 307 -17.66 29.56 -19.08
C LYS A 307 -18.60 29.67 -17.88
N GLY A 308 -18.53 30.79 -17.14
CA GLY A 308 -19.48 31.13 -16.08
C GLY A 308 -19.11 30.56 -14.70
N GLU A 309 -20.12 30.24 -13.89
CA GLU A 309 -20.00 29.86 -12.47
C GLU A 309 -19.02 28.70 -12.22
N VAL A 310 -19.01 27.70 -13.11
CA VAL A 310 -18.13 26.53 -13.01
C VAL A 310 -16.64 26.93 -13.06
N MET A 311 -16.29 27.98 -13.83
CA MET A 311 -14.92 28.49 -13.86
C MET A 311 -14.55 29.16 -12.53
N SER A 312 -15.47 29.94 -11.94
CA SER A 312 -15.23 30.61 -10.65
C SER A 312 -15.01 29.61 -9.51
N GLU A 313 -15.81 28.55 -9.47
CA GLU A 313 -15.67 27.51 -8.43
C GLU A 313 -14.38 26.70 -8.60
N ARG A 314 -13.98 26.43 -9.84
CA ARG A 314 -12.69 25.79 -10.14
C ARG A 314 -11.52 26.68 -9.70
N GLU A 315 -11.57 27.96 -10.00
CA GLU A 315 -10.54 28.92 -9.56
C GLU A 315 -10.44 28.99 -8.03
N LYS A 316 -11.58 29.03 -7.31
CA LYS A 316 -11.60 28.93 -5.84
C LYS A 316 -10.96 27.64 -5.34
N HIS A 317 -11.26 26.49 -5.97
CA HIS A 317 -10.66 25.20 -5.61
C HIS A 317 -9.13 25.23 -5.76
N HIS A 318 -8.61 25.72 -6.88
CA HIS A 318 -7.16 25.81 -7.07
C HIS A 318 -6.50 26.81 -6.12
N LYS A 319 -7.18 27.92 -5.80
CA LYS A 319 -6.73 28.87 -4.78
C LYS A 319 -6.60 28.23 -3.40
N ALA A 320 -7.62 27.51 -2.99
CA ALA A 320 -7.61 26.77 -1.74
C ALA A 320 -6.54 25.65 -1.75
N LEU A 321 -6.33 24.99 -2.90
CA LEU A 321 -5.31 23.97 -3.05
C LEU A 321 -3.90 24.55 -2.89
N GLY A 322 -3.57 25.68 -3.51
CA GLY A 322 -2.25 26.30 -3.32
C GLY A 322 -2.03 26.78 -1.89
N GLN A 323 -3.07 27.26 -1.20
CA GLN A 323 -2.98 27.55 0.24
C GLN A 323 -2.74 26.29 1.08
N PHE A 324 -3.42 25.19 0.73
CA PHE A 324 -3.19 23.88 1.35
C PHE A 324 -1.74 23.41 1.18
N LEU A 325 -1.17 23.51 -0.02
CA LEU A 325 0.22 23.14 -0.28
C LEU A 325 1.22 24.01 0.48
N ARG A 326 1.02 25.34 0.50
CA ARG A 326 1.85 26.26 1.30
C ARG A 326 1.79 25.94 2.80
N LYS A 327 0.61 25.55 3.30
CA LYS A 327 0.44 25.13 4.70
C LYS A 327 1.11 23.78 4.98
N LYS A 328 1.00 22.82 4.05
CA LYS A 328 1.64 21.51 4.17
C LYS A 328 3.17 21.64 4.13
N LYS A 329 3.69 22.64 3.42
CA LYS A 329 5.10 23.05 3.28
C LYS A 329 6.00 22.01 2.63
N PHE A 330 5.93 20.75 3.03
CA PHE A 330 6.79 19.67 2.57
C PHE A 330 6.02 18.60 1.78
N TYR A 331 6.70 18.03 0.80
CA TYR A 331 6.30 16.80 0.15
C TYR A 331 6.31 15.61 1.13
N PRO A 332 5.50 14.55 0.87
CA PRO A 332 5.51 13.34 1.68
C PRO A 332 6.84 12.60 1.63
N SER A 333 7.17 11.91 2.72
CA SER A 333 8.38 11.11 2.88
C SER A 333 8.48 9.92 1.92
N ILE A 334 7.44 9.10 1.90
CA ILE A 334 7.41 7.79 1.25
C ILE A 334 6.54 7.83 -0.01
N ARG A 335 7.09 7.31 -1.09
CA ARG A 335 6.37 7.10 -2.35
C ARG A 335 5.85 5.67 -2.48
N ARG A 336 6.57 4.67 -1.96
CA ARG A 336 6.18 3.26 -2.00
C ARG A 336 6.70 2.47 -0.82
N MET A 337 5.99 1.39 -0.51
CA MET A 337 6.37 0.37 0.45
C MET A 337 6.31 -1.01 -0.21
N LYS A 338 7.31 -1.85 0.08
CA LYS A 338 7.32 -3.28 -0.23
C LYS A 338 7.80 -4.06 0.99
N ILE A 339 7.17 -5.19 1.27
CA ILE A 339 7.50 -6.06 2.40
C ILE A 339 8.11 -7.37 1.90
N ASP A 340 9.22 -7.77 2.52
CA ASP A 340 9.89 -9.05 2.28
C ASP A 340 10.23 -9.74 3.60
N GLY A 341 9.31 -10.59 4.06
CA GLY A 341 9.43 -11.23 5.37
C GLY A 341 9.36 -10.20 6.49
N GLN A 342 10.45 -10.02 7.23
CA GLN A 342 10.57 -9.02 8.31
C GLN A 342 11.11 -7.67 7.83
N TYR A 343 11.52 -7.57 6.56
CA TYR A 343 12.12 -6.35 6.03
C TYR A 343 11.10 -5.51 5.29
N ALA A 344 11.15 -4.19 5.48
CA ALA A 344 10.47 -3.23 4.65
C ALA A 344 11.46 -2.47 3.77
N ILE A 345 11.04 -2.23 2.53
CA ILE A 345 11.78 -1.47 1.52
C ILE A 345 10.92 -0.28 1.15
N PHE A 346 11.38 0.92 1.48
CA PHE A 346 10.65 2.17 1.24
C PHE A 346 11.32 3.00 0.15
N GLU A 347 10.58 3.32 -0.92
CA GLU A 347 11.04 4.28 -1.93
C GLU A 347 10.74 5.69 -1.43
N LEU A 348 11.79 6.49 -1.18
CA LEU A 348 11.64 7.88 -0.74
C LEU A 348 11.26 8.78 -1.92
N LEU A 349 10.44 9.81 -1.66
CA LEU A 349 10.05 10.75 -2.71
C LEU A 349 11.23 11.57 -3.26
N GLU A 350 12.29 11.75 -2.46
CA GLU A 350 13.53 12.42 -2.87
C GLU A 350 14.12 11.86 -4.19
N SER A 351 13.85 10.60 -4.50
CA SER A 351 14.20 9.95 -5.77
C SER A 351 13.73 10.70 -7.03
N GLN A 352 12.60 11.41 -6.98
CA GLN A 352 12.06 12.08 -8.17
C GLN A 352 12.90 13.28 -8.61
N PHE A 353 13.67 13.85 -7.69
CA PHE A 353 14.43 15.08 -7.93
C PHE A 353 15.90 14.82 -8.24
N LYS A 354 16.37 13.58 -8.06
CA LYS A 354 17.78 13.19 -8.25
C LYS A 354 17.94 12.19 -9.40
N ASN A 355 18.40 12.69 -10.57
CA ASN A 355 19.01 11.92 -11.67
C ASN A 355 18.37 10.56 -12.08
N LYS A 356 17.06 10.35 -11.82
CA LYS A 356 16.34 9.09 -12.06
C LYS A 356 16.79 7.90 -11.21
N GLU A 357 17.53 8.12 -10.13
CA GLU A 357 17.92 7.05 -9.19
C GLU A 357 16.95 6.99 -8.02
N TYR A 358 16.58 5.78 -7.61
CA TYR A 358 15.59 5.56 -6.56
C TYR A 358 16.30 5.39 -5.21
N ILE A 359 15.99 6.27 -4.26
CA ILE A 359 16.52 6.15 -2.90
C ILE A 359 15.61 5.20 -2.13
N LEU A 360 16.18 4.10 -1.64
CA LEU A 360 15.48 3.07 -0.89
C LEU A 360 15.99 3.02 0.55
N ASP A 361 15.08 3.08 1.51
CA ASP A 361 15.37 2.72 2.90
C ASP A 361 15.04 1.25 3.13
N ILE A 362 15.96 0.53 3.78
CA ILE A 362 15.79 -0.86 4.18
C ILE A 362 15.69 -0.91 5.71
N ILE A 363 14.59 -1.48 6.21
CA ILE A 363 14.27 -1.47 7.64
C ILE A 363 13.93 -2.89 8.08
N ASP A 364 14.51 -3.35 9.17
CA ASP A 364 14.11 -4.57 9.86
C ASP A 364 12.97 -4.22 10.84
N LEU A 365 11.75 -4.61 10.48
CA LEU A 365 10.54 -4.31 11.24
C LEU A 365 10.46 -5.09 12.56
N GLU A 366 11.04 -6.29 12.60
CA GLU A 366 11.07 -7.12 13.80
C GLU A 366 11.99 -6.48 14.84
N ALA A 367 13.23 -6.20 14.44
CA ALA A 367 14.20 -5.53 15.28
C ALA A 367 13.82 -4.07 15.57
N GLY A 368 12.98 -3.45 14.74
CA GLY A 368 12.65 -2.03 14.78
C GLY A 368 13.86 -1.16 14.44
N LYS A 369 14.70 -1.60 13.49
CA LYS A 369 16.01 -0.99 13.21
C LYS A 369 16.12 -0.58 11.76
N PHE A 370 16.67 0.61 11.55
CA PHE A 370 17.13 1.01 10.24
C PHE A 370 18.37 0.18 9.87
N ILE A 371 18.38 -0.40 8.68
CA ILE A 371 19.52 -1.20 8.19
C ILE A 371 20.44 -0.31 7.39
N LYS A 372 19.94 0.30 6.32
CA LYS A 372 20.68 1.24 5.46
C LYS A 372 19.78 1.97 4.46
N ARG A 373 20.35 3.01 3.85
CA ARG A 373 19.80 3.72 2.69
C ARG A 373 20.67 3.47 1.47
N ILE A 374 20.05 3.05 0.36
CA ILE A 374 20.75 2.75 -0.90
C ILE A 374 20.16 3.50 -2.08
N MET A 375 20.97 3.73 -3.10
CA MET A 375 20.50 4.17 -4.41
C MET A 375 20.32 2.95 -5.31
N SER A 376 19.09 2.73 -5.77
CA SER A 376 18.72 1.67 -6.70
C SER A 376 18.52 2.25 -8.10
N PRO A 377 19.12 1.64 -9.13
CA PRO A 377 18.84 2.01 -10.52
C PRO A 377 17.46 1.50 -10.98
N THR A 378 16.77 0.72 -10.14
CA THR A 378 15.59 -0.05 -10.54
C THR A 378 14.32 0.57 -9.97
N TYR A 379 13.42 0.97 -10.88
CA TYR A 379 12.10 1.44 -10.49
C TYR A 379 11.25 0.32 -9.89
N LEU A 380 10.60 0.54 -8.74
CA LEU A 380 9.81 -0.47 -8.05
C LEU A 380 8.32 -0.52 -8.45
N LEU A 381 7.83 0.39 -9.31
CA LEU A 381 6.42 0.39 -9.73
C LEU A 381 6.10 -0.88 -10.52
N GLY A 382 4.94 -1.49 -10.22
CA GLY A 382 4.50 -2.69 -10.92
C GLY A 382 5.37 -3.92 -10.65
N LYS A 383 6.27 -3.84 -9.65
CA LYS A 383 7.12 -4.95 -9.23
C LYS A 383 6.72 -5.46 -7.86
N THR A 384 7.02 -6.73 -7.61
CA THR A 384 6.78 -7.38 -6.32
C THR A 384 8.10 -7.84 -5.75
N ILE A 385 8.27 -7.70 -4.43
CA ILE A 385 9.43 -8.22 -3.72
C ILE A 385 8.93 -9.31 -2.79
N LYS A 386 9.54 -10.48 -2.88
CA LYS A 386 9.25 -11.61 -2.00
C LYS A 386 10.38 -12.61 -2.02
N ASN A 387 10.64 -13.26 -0.90
CA ASN A 387 11.67 -14.31 -0.78
C ASN A 387 13.03 -13.81 -1.29
N SER A 388 13.40 -12.58 -0.94
CA SER A 388 14.64 -11.92 -1.37
C SER A 388 14.82 -11.81 -2.89
N CYS A 389 13.70 -11.78 -3.62
CA CYS A 389 13.67 -11.62 -5.06
C CYS A 389 12.75 -10.47 -5.47
N LEU A 390 13.17 -9.74 -6.50
CA LEU A 390 12.35 -8.75 -7.21
C LEU A 390 11.77 -9.40 -8.46
N TYR A 391 10.46 -9.32 -8.62
CA TYR A 391 9.72 -9.83 -9.76
C TYR A 391 9.14 -8.65 -10.53
N GLY A 392 9.24 -8.68 -11.86
CA GLY A 392 8.63 -7.68 -12.72
C GLY A 392 8.20 -8.27 -14.05
N ILE A 393 7.23 -7.62 -14.67
CA ILE A 393 6.78 -7.91 -16.03
C ILE A 393 7.59 -7.04 -16.99
N PHE A 394 8.03 -7.65 -18.08
CA PHE A 394 8.80 -7.02 -19.14
C PHE A 394 8.19 -7.41 -20.48
N GLN A 395 8.22 -6.49 -21.43
CA GLN A 395 7.75 -6.74 -22.79
C GLN A 395 8.70 -6.05 -23.75
N GLU A 396 9.27 -6.83 -24.67
CA GLU A 396 10.02 -6.32 -25.82
C GLU A 396 9.05 -6.04 -26.98
N GLU A 397 9.42 -5.15 -27.89
CA GLU A 397 8.58 -4.82 -29.05
C GLU A 397 8.34 -6.09 -29.88
N ASP A 398 7.09 -6.35 -30.24
CA ASP A 398 6.65 -7.55 -30.98
C ASP A 398 6.85 -8.91 -30.28
N GLU A 399 7.19 -8.94 -28.98
CA GLU A 399 7.27 -10.19 -28.20
C GLU A 399 6.12 -10.30 -27.17
N PHE A 400 5.80 -11.55 -26.80
CA PHE A 400 4.97 -11.82 -25.63
C PHE A 400 5.64 -11.29 -24.36
N SER A 401 4.83 -10.91 -23.38
CA SER A 401 5.35 -10.47 -22.09
C SER A 401 6.11 -11.60 -21.38
N GLU A 402 7.04 -11.23 -20.51
CA GLU A 402 7.80 -12.15 -19.67
C GLU A 402 7.87 -11.65 -18.23
N VAL A 403 7.88 -12.56 -17.28
CA VAL A 403 8.23 -12.28 -15.89
C VAL A 403 9.72 -12.52 -15.73
N ARG A 404 10.44 -11.51 -15.23
CA ARG A 404 11.83 -11.66 -14.81
C ARG A 404 11.90 -11.68 -13.28
N LYS A 405 12.55 -12.70 -12.75
CA LYS A 405 12.88 -12.85 -11.34
C LYS A 405 14.34 -12.51 -11.14
N TYR A 406 14.59 -11.48 -10.35
CA TYR A 406 15.93 -11.06 -9.96
C TYR A 406 16.17 -11.37 -8.50
N LYS A 407 17.30 -12.00 -8.18
CA LYS A 407 17.74 -12.18 -6.80
C LYS A 407 18.31 -10.87 -6.29
N ILE A 408 17.78 -10.41 -5.16
CA ILE A 408 18.30 -9.25 -4.43
C ILE A 408 19.58 -9.71 -3.72
N HIS A 409 20.65 -8.94 -3.87
CA HIS A 409 21.92 -9.31 -3.25
C HIS A 409 21.76 -9.35 -1.71
N PRO A 410 22.24 -10.41 -1.02
CA PRO A 410 21.99 -10.59 0.42
C PRO A 410 22.45 -9.41 1.28
N SER A 411 23.55 -8.77 0.89
CA SER A 411 24.06 -7.61 1.63
C SER A 411 23.09 -6.43 1.66
N VAL A 412 22.02 -6.39 0.85
CA VAL A 412 20.95 -5.38 0.98
C VAL A 412 20.28 -5.44 2.37
N TYR A 413 20.19 -6.63 2.96
CA TYR A 413 19.57 -6.85 4.27
C TYR A 413 20.58 -6.91 5.42
N GLU A 414 21.88 -6.87 5.13
CA GLU A 414 22.97 -6.88 6.12
C GLU A 414 23.43 -5.45 6.42
N LYS A 415 23.99 -5.19 7.61
CA LYS A 415 24.58 -3.88 7.92
C LYS A 415 25.88 -3.66 7.16
#